data_AF-A0A844GQP1-F1
#
_entry.id   AF-A0A844GQP1-F1
#
_cell.length_a   1.000
_cell.length_b   1.000
_cell.length_c   1.000
_cell.angle_alpha   90.00
_cell.angle_beta   90.00
_cell.angle_gamma   90.00
#
_symmetry.space_group_name_H-M   'P 1'
#
loop_
_entity.id
_entity.type
_entity.pdbx_description
1 polymer ?
#
loop_
_entity_poly.entity_id
_entity_poly.type
_entity_poly.pdbx_seq_one_letter_code
_entity_poly.pdbx_strand_id
1 'polypeptide(L)'
;MEKINFLNITINNVSLSELLTELSTKGGLIVTPNVDHLVKLQTDSSFLKAYHLADYVVCDSKILQYALKLLGKPIKEKISGSDLFPAFYNYNRDNKDIKIFLLGGMEGVAEKAKNNINQKVGREMVVEALSPSFGFENNEAECQEIIKKINESEANVLVVGVGAPKQEKWIVKYRNQLPHVKLFFPVGATIDFEAGYKDRSPQWMSNMGLEWLYRLLSEPKRLWKRYLVDSVPFFVHVIQHHFNIYQHNPILELQSLPLGKVLYHAGLLSAEELQQILEKQKEEKYGVYLGDIIKESGLLSPETIEFFAEELPEIIQSNQVWRIGDYLQKAHLISPSQIDFIKEKQAKSSSPLRLGELIVYEGYVSKQTMDWFIEFQYVLKFQKGKNPTFKQVYQELESFPIVK
;
A
#
# COMPACT_ATOMS: atom_id res chain seq x y z
N MET A 1 12.23 13.85 -1.48
CA MET A 1 12.29 13.69 0.00
C MET A 1 13.16 12.50 0.31
N GLU A 2 13.96 12.56 1.38
CA GLU A 2 14.68 11.39 1.89
C GLU A 2 13.67 10.32 2.34
N LYS A 3 14.02 9.04 2.14
CA LYS A 3 13.18 7.89 2.44
C LYS A 3 13.93 6.93 3.36
N ILE A 4 13.22 6.34 4.31
CA ILE A 4 13.77 5.44 5.33
C ILE A 4 13.02 4.12 5.29
N ASN A 5 13.72 3.03 4.96
CA ASN A 5 13.18 1.69 5.07
C ASN A 5 13.07 1.28 6.55
N PHE A 6 11.88 0.88 6.96
CA PHE A 6 11.58 0.43 8.31
C PHE A 6 10.52 -0.67 8.29
N LEU A 7 10.92 -1.89 8.67
CA LEU A 7 10.09 -3.09 8.54
C LEU A 7 9.59 -3.25 7.08
N ASN A 8 8.30 -3.50 6.86
CA ASN A 8 7.73 -3.72 5.51
C ASN A 8 7.40 -2.43 4.75
N ILE A 9 7.80 -1.25 5.25
CA ILE A 9 7.43 0.01 4.61
C ILE A 9 8.61 0.97 4.46
N THR A 10 8.42 1.95 3.58
CA THR A 10 9.35 3.06 3.39
C THR A 10 8.68 4.34 3.87
N ILE A 11 9.27 5.00 4.88
CA ILE A 11 8.77 6.23 5.49
C ILE A 11 9.45 7.44 4.83
N ASN A 12 8.68 8.46 4.47
CA ASN A 12 9.19 9.75 4.01
C ASN A 12 9.73 10.55 5.20
N ASN A 13 11.01 10.90 5.16
CA ASN A 13 11.66 11.72 6.17
C ASN A 13 11.46 13.22 5.86
N VAL A 14 10.36 13.78 6.35
CA VAL A 14 9.87 15.11 5.98
C VAL A 14 9.40 15.88 7.22
N SER A 15 9.51 17.21 7.21
CA SER A 15 8.80 18.08 8.17
C SER A 15 7.33 18.28 7.78
N LEU A 16 6.50 18.72 8.74
CA LEU A 16 5.12 19.08 8.47
C LEU A 16 5.00 20.18 7.41
N SER A 17 5.86 21.20 7.46
CA SER A 17 5.84 22.32 6.51
C SER A 17 6.14 21.89 5.06
N GLU A 18 7.18 21.07 4.87
CA GLU A 18 7.56 20.49 3.59
C GLU A 18 6.39 19.64 3.05
N LEU A 19 5.80 18.80 3.91
CA LEU A 19 4.68 17.94 3.54
C LEU A 19 3.44 18.74 3.13
N LEU A 20 3.06 19.78 3.88
CA LEU A 20 1.91 20.63 3.56
C LEU A 20 2.05 21.28 2.17
N THR A 21 3.27 21.66 1.79
CA THR A 21 3.55 22.23 0.48
C THR A 21 3.35 21.20 -0.63
N GLU A 22 3.87 19.99 -0.45
CA GLU A 22 3.71 18.89 -1.42
C GLU A 22 2.24 18.48 -1.56
N LEU A 23 1.50 18.31 -0.45
CA LEU A 23 0.09 17.93 -0.49
C LEU A 23 -0.78 18.98 -1.18
N SER A 24 -0.47 20.26 -1.00
CA SER A 24 -1.25 21.37 -1.60
C SER A 24 -0.98 21.55 -3.10
N THR A 25 0.19 21.12 -3.58
CA THR A 25 0.61 21.32 -4.97
C THR A 25 0.45 20.07 -5.83
N LYS A 26 0.79 18.90 -5.29
CA LYS A 26 0.79 17.63 -6.03
C LYS A 26 -0.40 16.73 -5.70
N GLY A 27 -1.02 16.90 -4.52
CA GLY A 27 -1.99 15.92 -4.01
C GLY A 27 -1.31 14.58 -3.69
N GLY A 28 -2.08 13.50 -3.68
CA GLY A 28 -1.63 12.12 -3.45
C GLY A 28 -2.40 11.40 -2.34
N LEU A 29 -2.03 10.14 -2.08
CA LEU A 29 -2.47 9.36 -0.93
C LEU A 29 -1.43 9.47 0.19
N ILE A 30 -1.85 9.98 1.36
CA ILE A 30 -1.01 10.04 2.56
C ILE A 30 -1.47 9.04 3.62
N VAL A 31 -0.56 8.18 4.07
CA VAL A 31 -0.79 7.24 5.18
C VAL A 31 0.09 7.57 6.39
N THR A 32 -0.46 7.36 7.58
CA THR A 32 0.16 7.71 8.87
C THR A 32 0.32 6.46 9.74
N PRO A 33 1.29 5.57 9.44
CA PRO A 33 1.50 4.35 10.24
C PRO A 33 1.81 4.66 11.70
N ASN A 34 1.08 4.00 12.60
CA ASN A 34 1.43 3.82 14.00
C ASN A 34 1.83 2.36 14.28
N VAL A 35 2.11 2.04 15.55
CA VAL A 35 2.53 0.70 16.00
C VAL A 35 1.57 -0.39 15.53
N ASP A 36 0.26 -0.19 15.70
CA ASP A 36 -0.76 -1.17 15.31
C ASP A 36 -0.80 -1.38 13.79
N HIS A 37 -0.55 -0.33 13.00
CA HIS A 37 -0.47 -0.47 11.55
C HIS A 37 0.74 -1.34 11.20
N LEU A 38 1.91 -1.06 11.78
CA LEU A 38 3.14 -1.80 11.52
C LEU A 38 3.03 -3.29 11.86
N VAL A 39 2.24 -3.66 12.86
CA VAL A 39 1.95 -5.08 13.15
C VAL A 39 1.02 -5.68 12.09
N LYS A 40 -0.07 -5.01 11.73
CA LYS A 40 -1.02 -5.51 10.71
C LYS A 40 -0.34 -5.69 9.36
N LEU A 41 0.56 -4.79 8.98
CA LEU A 41 1.36 -4.83 7.76
C LEU A 41 2.30 -6.05 7.67
N GLN A 42 2.49 -6.81 8.75
CA GLN A 42 3.24 -8.08 8.74
C GLN A 42 2.43 -9.27 8.24
N THR A 43 1.12 -9.12 8.08
CA THR A 43 0.22 -10.25 7.80
C THR A 43 -0.89 -9.92 6.79
N ASP A 44 -1.24 -8.64 6.61
CA ASP A 44 -2.30 -8.20 5.72
C ASP A 44 -1.74 -7.61 4.42
N SER A 45 -1.64 -8.45 3.37
CA SER A 45 -1.08 -8.06 2.07
C SER A 45 -1.87 -6.94 1.40
N SER A 46 -3.19 -6.95 1.52
CA SER A 46 -4.05 -5.89 0.96
C SER A 46 -3.86 -4.54 1.66
N PHE A 47 -3.58 -4.55 2.97
CA PHE A 47 -3.22 -3.33 3.70
C PHE A 47 -1.82 -2.85 3.33
N LEU A 48 -0.86 -3.78 3.20
CA LEU A 48 0.50 -3.49 2.76
C LEU A 48 0.55 -2.91 1.34
N LYS A 49 -0.30 -3.42 0.44
CA LYS A 49 -0.48 -2.86 -0.91
C LYS A 49 -0.87 -1.38 -0.87
N ALA A 50 -1.73 -0.99 0.08
CA ALA A 50 -2.11 0.41 0.22
C ALA A 50 -0.95 1.31 0.64
N TYR A 51 -0.01 0.79 1.42
CA TYR A 51 1.23 1.50 1.77
C TYR A 51 2.20 1.61 0.59
N HIS A 52 2.33 0.57 -0.24
CA HIS A 52 3.16 0.64 -1.44
C HIS A 52 2.59 1.59 -2.51
N LEU A 53 1.27 1.79 -2.51
CA LEU A 53 0.56 2.68 -3.43
C LEU A 53 0.36 4.11 -2.88
N ALA A 54 0.81 4.38 -1.65
CA ALA A 54 0.76 5.70 -1.05
C ALA A 54 1.93 6.56 -1.54
N ASP A 55 1.64 7.83 -1.83
CA ASP A 55 2.65 8.81 -2.26
C ASP A 55 3.49 9.31 -1.07
N TYR A 56 2.83 9.40 0.09
CA TYR A 56 3.46 9.84 1.34
C TYR A 56 3.13 8.90 2.49
N VAL A 57 4.17 8.39 3.13
CA VAL A 57 4.11 7.56 4.34
C VAL A 57 4.83 8.31 5.43
N VAL A 58 4.13 8.83 6.44
CA VAL A 58 4.74 9.69 7.47
C VAL A 58 4.54 9.14 8.88
N CYS A 59 5.51 9.36 9.75
CA CYS A 59 5.50 8.74 11.08
C CYS A 59 4.45 9.36 12.01
N ASP A 60 3.42 8.58 12.38
CA ASP A 60 2.29 9.05 13.20
C ASP A 60 2.62 9.19 14.70
N SER A 61 3.52 8.36 15.23
CA SER A 61 3.68 8.20 16.68
C SER A 61 5.12 8.39 17.18
N LYS A 62 5.23 8.89 18.43
CA LYS A 62 6.53 9.05 19.11
C LYS A 62 7.24 7.73 19.35
N ILE A 63 6.51 6.64 19.59
CA ILE A 63 7.08 5.30 19.77
C ILE A 63 7.86 4.90 18.52
N LEU A 64 7.30 5.13 17.32
CA LEU A 64 7.98 4.88 16.05
C LEU A 64 9.19 5.80 15.88
N GLN A 65 9.05 7.09 16.19
CA GLN A 65 10.17 8.04 16.17
C GLN A 65 11.34 7.57 17.05
N TYR A 66 11.06 7.05 18.26
CA TYR A 66 12.08 6.52 19.17
C TYR A 66 12.70 5.22 18.67
N ALA A 67 11.90 4.29 18.14
CA ALA A 67 12.41 3.05 17.55
C ALA A 67 13.37 3.34 16.38
N LEU A 68 12.99 4.25 15.49
CA LEU A 68 13.82 4.71 14.37
C LEU A 68 15.12 5.37 14.84
N LYS A 69 15.05 6.22 15.88
CA LYS A 69 16.25 6.82 16.50
C LYS A 69 17.19 5.76 17.08
N LEU A 70 16.65 4.73 17.74
CA LEU A 70 17.42 3.63 18.32
C LEU A 70 18.12 2.80 17.23
N LEU A 71 17.51 2.68 16.05
CA LEU A 71 18.07 2.03 14.86
C LEU A 71 19.02 2.94 14.06
N GLY A 72 19.36 4.13 14.55
CA GLY A 72 20.26 5.06 13.86
C GLY A 72 19.64 5.75 12.64
N LYS A 73 18.31 5.70 12.48
CA LYS A 73 17.55 6.25 11.35
C LYS A 73 16.60 7.37 11.82
N PRO A 74 17.08 8.48 12.40
CA PRO A 74 16.20 9.49 12.98
C PRO A 74 15.33 10.17 11.90
N ILE A 75 14.06 10.40 12.23
CA ILE A 75 13.14 11.19 11.40
C ILE A 75 13.11 12.65 11.84
N LYS A 76 12.86 13.56 10.89
CA LYS A 76 12.71 15.00 11.11
C LYS A 76 11.58 15.30 12.09
N GLU A 77 10.41 14.71 11.87
CA GLU A 77 9.21 15.09 12.62
C GLU A 77 8.21 13.91 12.75
N LYS A 78 7.49 13.86 13.89
CA LYS A 78 6.31 13.01 14.06
C LYS A 78 5.10 13.80 13.58
N ILE A 79 4.39 13.26 12.59
CA ILE A 79 3.25 13.89 11.93
C ILE A 79 2.06 12.95 12.08
N SER A 80 1.16 13.22 13.04
CA SER A 80 -0.03 12.38 13.19
C SER A 80 -1.14 12.77 12.25
N GLY A 81 -2.04 11.84 11.92
CA GLY A 81 -3.26 12.17 11.17
C GLY A 81 -4.12 13.23 11.85
N SER A 82 -4.10 13.27 13.20
CA SER A 82 -4.82 14.26 14.01
C SER A 82 -4.16 15.63 14.09
N ASP A 83 -2.89 15.74 13.69
CA ASP A 83 -2.18 17.02 13.54
C ASP A 83 -2.18 17.49 12.09
N LEU A 84 -1.98 16.54 11.16
CA LEU A 84 -1.79 16.80 9.74
C LEU A 84 -3.03 17.40 9.08
N PHE A 85 -4.21 16.82 9.28
CA PHE A 85 -5.42 17.32 8.64
C PHE A 85 -5.81 18.73 9.12
N PRO A 86 -5.76 19.03 10.43
CA PRO A 86 -5.91 20.40 10.91
C PRO A 86 -4.86 21.38 10.39
N ALA A 87 -3.60 20.97 10.32
CA ALA A 87 -2.56 21.80 9.73
C ALA A 87 -2.82 22.05 8.23
N PHE A 88 -3.32 21.04 7.50
CA PHE A 88 -3.61 21.12 6.08
C PHE A 88 -4.71 22.11 5.74
N TYR A 89 -5.87 22.02 6.41
CA TYR A 89 -6.96 22.94 6.11
C TYR A 89 -6.64 24.37 6.58
N ASN A 90 -5.82 24.55 7.63
CA ASN A 90 -5.38 25.88 8.05
C ASN A 90 -4.34 26.47 7.11
N TYR A 91 -3.40 25.67 6.62
CA TYR A 91 -2.42 26.11 5.61
C TYR A 91 -3.10 26.55 4.31
N ASN A 92 -4.17 25.85 3.91
CA ASN A 92 -4.96 26.16 2.72
C ASN A 92 -6.20 27.03 3.00
N ARG A 93 -6.26 27.72 4.15
CA ARG A 93 -7.44 28.48 4.59
C ARG A 93 -8.00 29.39 3.49
N ASP A 94 -7.11 30.14 2.83
CA ASP A 94 -7.46 31.12 1.80
C ASP A 94 -7.46 30.54 0.37
N ASN A 95 -7.04 29.29 0.19
CA ASN A 95 -7.01 28.61 -1.09
C ASN A 95 -8.42 28.13 -1.46
N LYS A 96 -9.14 28.91 -2.27
CA LYS A 96 -10.54 28.62 -2.68
C LYS A 96 -10.68 27.33 -3.50
N ASP A 97 -9.61 26.83 -4.08
CA ASP A 97 -9.66 25.60 -4.88
C ASP A 97 -9.80 24.36 -4.00
N ILE A 98 -9.44 24.43 -2.71
CA ILE A 98 -9.60 23.29 -1.79
C ILE A 98 -11.06 23.12 -1.40
N LYS A 99 -11.63 21.98 -1.80
CA LYS A 99 -12.98 21.48 -1.49
C LYS A 99 -12.87 20.10 -0.85
N ILE A 100 -13.27 19.99 0.41
CA ILE A 100 -13.11 18.79 1.23
C ILE A 100 -14.41 18.01 1.32
N PHE A 101 -14.33 16.69 1.13
CA PHE A 101 -15.37 15.72 1.49
C PHE A 101 -14.95 14.96 2.75
N LEU A 102 -15.83 14.86 3.75
CA LEU A 102 -15.61 14.03 4.94
C LEU A 102 -16.42 12.73 4.85
N LEU A 103 -15.75 11.58 4.91
CA LEU A 103 -16.38 10.26 4.94
C LEU A 103 -16.02 9.54 6.25
N GLY A 104 -16.95 9.41 7.19
CA GLY A 104 -16.72 8.63 8.40
C GLY A 104 -17.49 9.10 9.62
N GLY A 105 -17.06 8.62 10.79
CA GLY A 105 -17.76 8.84 12.04
C GLY A 105 -19.14 8.13 12.09
N MET A 106 -19.77 8.18 13.27
CA MET A 106 -21.17 7.76 13.42
C MET A 106 -22.11 8.80 12.79
N GLU A 107 -23.38 8.44 12.62
CA GLU A 107 -24.41 9.34 12.09
C GLU A 107 -24.37 10.73 12.76
N GLY A 108 -24.31 11.78 11.94
CA GLY A 108 -24.21 13.18 12.37
C GLY A 108 -22.81 13.66 12.77
N VAL A 109 -21.81 12.78 12.95
CA VAL A 109 -20.45 13.19 13.35
C VAL A 109 -19.74 13.91 12.21
N ALA A 110 -19.78 13.39 10.98
CA ALA A 110 -19.12 14.04 9.84
C ALA A 110 -19.73 15.41 9.54
N GLU A 111 -21.06 15.53 9.63
CA GLU A 111 -21.76 16.80 9.43
C GLU A 111 -21.41 17.83 10.51
N LYS A 112 -21.26 17.39 11.76
CA LYS A 112 -20.79 18.26 12.83
C LYS A 112 -19.35 18.74 12.59
N ALA A 113 -18.45 17.85 12.14
CA ALA A 113 -17.09 18.20 11.77
C ALA A 113 -17.05 19.22 10.61
N LYS A 114 -17.86 19.02 9.57
CA LYS A 114 -18.03 19.96 8.44
C LYS A 114 -18.34 21.37 8.94
N ASN A 115 -19.36 21.50 9.78
CA ASN A 115 -19.78 22.79 10.32
C ASN A 115 -18.68 23.44 11.19
N ASN A 116 -18.05 22.67 12.07
CA ASN A 116 -16.97 23.17 12.92
C ASN A 116 -15.75 23.64 12.11
N ILE A 117 -15.34 22.88 11.11
CA ILE A 117 -14.19 23.23 10.25
C ILE A 117 -14.51 24.48 9.44
N ASN A 118 -15.69 24.55 8.79
CA ASN A 118 -16.07 25.73 8.00
C ASN A 118 -16.15 27.00 8.86
N GLN A 119 -16.66 26.90 10.10
CA GLN A 119 -16.64 28.01 11.05
C GLN A 119 -15.21 28.41 11.44
N LYS A 120 -14.33 27.44 11.74
CA LYS A 120 -12.92 27.70 12.08
C LYS A 120 -12.16 28.35 10.94
N VAL A 121 -12.41 27.95 9.69
CA VAL A 121 -11.73 28.43 8.47
C VAL A 121 -12.35 29.76 8.00
N GLY A 122 -13.63 30.01 8.26
CA GLY A 122 -14.33 31.23 7.84
C GLY A 122 -14.82 31.21 6.39
N ARG A 123 -14.88 30.03 5.77
CA ARG A 123 -15.48 29.80 4.45
C ARG A 123 -16.03 28.38 4.36
N GLU A 124 -16.87 28.14 3.36
CA GLU A 124 -17.26 26.78 2.97
C GLU A 124 -16.06 26.09 2.30
N MET A 125 -15.31 25.33 3.09
CA MET A 125 -14.17 24.54 2.62
C MET A 125 -14.52 23.06 2.58
N VAL A 126 -15.21 22.56 3.61
CA VAL A 126 -15.85 21.24 3.60
C VAL A 126 -17.19 21.38 2.91
N VAL A 127 -17.25 20.88 1.67
CA VAL A 127 -18.42 21.01 0.79
C VAL A 127 -19.46 19.94 1.09
N GLU A 128 -19.02 18.74 1.47
CA GLU A 128 -19.93 17.64 1.80
C GLU A 128 -19.35 16.72 2.89
N ALA A 129 -20.26 16.08 3.62
CA ALA A 129 -19.93 15.12 4.66
C ALA A 129 -20.93 13.95 4.68
N LEU A 130 -20.42 12.75 4.95
CA LEU A 130 -21.21 11.53 5.00
C LEU A 130 -20.69 10.59 6.09
N SER A 131 -21.61 10.07 6.88
CA SER A 131 -21.33 8.99 7.84
C SER A 131 -21.89 7.68 7.28
N PRO A 132 -21.03 6.74 6.87
CA PRO A 132 -21.48 5.50 6.23
C PRO A 132 -22.00 4.49 7.27
N SER A 133 -22.68 3.45 6.79
CA SER A 133 -23.12 2.34 7.63
C SER A 133 -21.92 1.55 8.20
N PHE A 134 -22.15 0.84 9.30
CA PHE A 134 -21.12 -0.02 9.86
C PHE A 134 -20.82 -1.19 8.91
N GLY A 135 -19.58 -1.27 8.43
CA GLY A 135 -19.18 -2.32 7.49
C GLY A 135 -19.50 -2.02 6.03
N PHE A 136 -19.84 -0.77 5.69
CA PHE A 136 -20.15 -0.31 4.33
C PHE A 136 -19.14 -0.76 3.27
N GLU A 137 -17.87 -0.96 3.66
CA GLU A 137 -16.82 -1.39 2.73
C GLU A 137 -17.09 -2.78 2.10
N ASN A 138 -17.99 -3.56 2.69
CA ASN A 138 -18.44 -4.86 2.19
C ASN A 138 -19.76 -4.79 1.42
N ASN A 139 -20.41 -3.62 1.37
CA ASN A 139 -21.64 -3.38 0.65
C ASN A 139 -21.32 -2.59 -0.63
N GLU A 140 -21.18 -3.30 -1.75
CA GLU A 140 -20.80 -2.68 -3.02
C GLU A 140 -21.82 -1.60 -3.45
N ALA A 141 -23.12 -1.79 -3.22
CA ALA A 141 -24.13 -0.78 -3.58
C ALA A 141 -23.93 0.53 -2.80
N GLU A 142 -23.69 0.44 -1.49
CA GLU A 142 -23.42 1.61 -0.66
C GLU A 142 -22.09 2.28 -1.05
N CYS A 143 -21.04 1.50 -1.36
CA CYS A 143 -19.79 2.04 -1.90
C CYS A 143 -20.04 2.86 -3.18
N GLN A 144 -20.85 2.36 -4.11
CA GLN A 144 -21.18 3.08 -5.34
C GLN A 144 -22.00 4.35 -5.08
N GLU A 145 -22.92 4.33 -4.12
CA GLU A 145 -23.65 5.54 -3.70
C GLU A 145 -22.73 6.60 -3.08
N ILE A 146 -21.77 6.18 -2.26
CA ILE A 146 -20.75 7.05 -1.67
C ILE A 146 -19.90 7.68 -2.76
N ILE A 147 -19.42 6.88 -3.74
CA ILE A 147 -18.61 7.36 -4.86
C ILE A 147 -19.38 8.39 -5.68
N LYS A 148 -20.66 8.13 -5.97
CA LYS A 148 -21.54 9.08 -6.65
C LYS A 148 -21.62 10.40 -5.89
N LYS A 149 -21.89 10.37 -4.58
CA LYS A 149 -21.95 11.58 -3.74
C LYS A 149 -20.64 12.37 -3.72
N ILE A 150 -19.50 11.68 -3.66
CA ILE A 150 -18.18 12.34 -3.70
C ILE A 150 -18.00 13.06 -5.05
N ASN A 151 -18.31 12.40 -6.17
CA ASN A 151 -18.20 13.00 -7.49
C ASN A 151 -19.16 14.19 -7.69
N GLU A 152 -20.40 14.08 -7.22
CA GLU A 152 -21.40 15.17 -7.28
C GLU A 152 -21.01 16.39 -6.44
N SER A 153 -20.24 16.21 -5.36
CA SER A 153 -19.79 17.31 -4.49
C SER A 153 -18.69 18.19 -5.08
N GLU A 154 -18.06 17.76 -6.19
CA GLU A 154 -16.85 18.37 -6.76
C GLU A 154 -15.67 18.49 -5.78
N ALA A 155 -15.66 17.71 -4.70
CA ALA A 155 -14.56 17.70 -3.76
C ALA A 155 -13.26 17.23 -4.43
N ASN A 156 -12.17 17.90 -4.10
CA ASN A 156 -10.83 17.52 -4.56
C ASN A 156 -9.92 17.00 -3.44
N VAL A 157 -10.40 17.02 -2.20
CA VAL A 157 -9.77 16.40 -1.04
C VAL A 157 -10.78 15.46 -0.38
N LEU A 158 -10.43 14.19 -0.23
CA LEU A 158 -11.25 13.19 0.47
C LEU A 158 -10.60 12.81 1.79
N VAL A 159 -11.34 12.99 2.88
CA VAL A 159 -10.90 12.63 4.24
C VAL A 159 -11.73 11.45 4.71
N VAL A 160 -11.08 10.33 4.98
CA VAL A 160 -11.74 9.09 5.38
C VAL A 160 -11.39 8.77 6.83
N GLY A 161 -12.42 8.67 7.67
CA GLY A 161 -12.32 8.46 9.12
C GLY A 161 -13.14 7.27 9.60
N VAL A 162 -12.85 6.08 9.05
CA VAL A 162 -13.54 4.81 9.43
C VAL A 162 -12.60 3.79 10.08
N GLY A 163 -11.32 4.15 10.21
CA GLY A 163 -10.30 3.38 10.91
C GLY A 163 -9.54 2.39 10.02
N ALA A 164 -8.29 2.14 10.40
CA ALA A 164 -7.41 1.22 9.69
C ALA A 164 -7.69 -0.25 10.03
N PRO A 165 -7.61 -1.16 9.04
CA PRO A 165 -7.07 -0.94 7.69
C PRO A 165 -8.14 -0.59 6.63
N LYS A 166 -9.40 -0.41 7.04
CA LYS A 166 -10.56 -0.32 6.14
C LYS A 166 -10.46 0.88 5.20
N GLN A 167 -10.14 2.05 5.76
CA GLN A 167 -10.05 3.31 5.02
C GLN A 167 -8.96 3.26 3.92
N GLU A 168 -7.79 2.68 4.21
CA GLU A 168 -6.70 2.60 3.23
C GLU A 168 -7.05 1.64 2.09
N LYS A 169 -7.63 0.48 2.43
CA LYS A 169 -8.09 -0.51 1.44
C LYS A 169 -9.20 0.05 0.57
N TRP A 170 -10.18 0.74 1.16
CA TRP A 170 -11.29 1.34 0.44
C TRP A 170 -10.80 2.40 -0.55
N ILE A 171 -9.89 3.29 -0.12
CA ILE A 171 -9.31 4.30 -0.99
C ILE A 171 -8.58 3.65 -2.17
N VAL A 172 -7.74 2.65 -1.94
CA VAL A 172 -7.02 1.97 -3.04
C VAL A 172 -7.98 1.28 -4.01
N LYS A 173 -9.06 0.67 -3.51
CA LYS A 173 -10.06 -0.01 -4.34
C LYS A 173 -10.81 0.98 -5.24
N TYR A 174 -11.16 2.17 -4.74
CA TYR A 174 -12.10 3.07 -5.41
C TYR A 174 -11.52 4.40 -5.92
N ARG A 175 -10.28 4.76 -5.60
CA ARG A 175 -9.68 6.06 -6.01
C ARG A 175 -9.73 6.32 -7.51
N ASN A 176 -9.68 5.27 -8.34
CA ASN A 176 -9.76 5.41 -9.80
C ASN A 176 -11.15 5.87 -10.29
N GLN A 177 -12.19 5.73 -9.46
CA GLN A 177 -13.56 6.18 -9.75
C GLN A 177 -13.84 7.60 -9.21
N LEU A 178 -12.82 8.28 -8.67
CA LEU A 178 -12.92 9.59 -8.03
C LEU A 178 -12.03 10.63 -8.76
N PRO A 179 -12.32 10.96 -10.03
CA PRO A 179 -11.42 11.73 -10.90
C PRO A 179 -11.16 13.18 -10.43
N HIS A 180 -12.06 13.73 -9.61
CA HIS A 180 -11.89 15.08 -9.05
C HIS A 180 -11.02 15.11 -7.80
N VAL A 181 -10.93 13.98 -7.08
CA VAL A 181 -10.17 13.88 -5.82
C VAL A 181 -8.69 13.75 -6.12
N LYS A 182 -7.94 14.78 -5.76
CA LYS A 182 -6.48 14.83 -5.91
C LYS A 182 -5.75 14.38 -4.66
N LEU A 183 -6.39 14.44 -3.49
CA LEU A 183 -5.74 14.20 -2.21
C LEU A 183 -6.62 13.32 -1.31
N PHE A 184 -6.02 12.28 -0.74
CA PHE A 184 -6.70 11.29 0.10
C PHE A 184 -6.08 11.22 1.50
N PHE A 185 -6.92 11.44 2.52
CA PHE A 185 -6.55 11.45 3.94
C PHE A 185 -7.26 10.32 4.73
N PRO A 186 -6.68 9.12 4.81
CA PRO A 186 -7.07 8.09 5.78
C PRO A 186 -6.62 8.49 7.20
N VAL A 187 -7.47 9.16 7.97
CA VAL A 187 -7.10 9.79 9.27
C VAL A 187 -7.84 9.23 10.48
N GLY A 188 -8.67 8.20 10.32
CA GLY A 188 -9.33 7.52 11.43
C GLY A 188 -10.16 8.47 12.30
N ALA A 189 -9.85 8.53 13.61
CA ALA A 189 -10.62 9.28 14.59
C ALA A 189 -10.53 10.82 14.47
N THR A 190 -9.79 11.35 13.50
CA THR A 190 -9.68 12.81 13.30
C THR A 190 -11.03 13.47 13.04
N ILE A 191 -11.96 12.80 12.35
CA ILE A 191 -13.31 13.34 12.15
C ILE A 191 -14.06 13.49 13.49
N ASP A 192 -13.96 12.51 14.39
CA ASP A 192 -14.53 12.59 15.74
C ASP A 192 -13.93 13.75 16.56
N PHE A 193 -12.62 13.99 16.43
CA PHE A 193 -11.93 15.10 17.09
C PHE A 193 -12.41 16.45 16.56
N GLU A 194 -12.52 16.61 15.24
CA GLU A 194 -13.00 17.86 14.64
C GLU A 194 -14.47 18.14 14.92
N ALA A 195 -15.29 17.10 15.08
CA ALA A 195 -16.66 17.22 15.52
C ALA A 195 -16.80 17.55 17.02
N GLY A 196 -15.76 17.32 17.83
CA GLY A 196 -15.76 17.53 19.28
C GLY A 196 -16.38 16.38 20.09
N TYR A 197 -16.56 15.20 19.49
CA TYR A 197 -17.08 14.02 20.19
C TYR A 197 -16.01 13.27 21.00
N LYS A 198 -14.73 13.52 20.69
CA LYS A 198 -13.60 12.95 21.41
C LYS A 198 -12.60 14.06 21.71
N ASP A 199 -12.03 14.00 22.90
CA ASP A 199 -10.94 14.88 23.28
C ASP A 199 -9.60 14.36 22.75
N ARG A 200 -8.74 15.28 22.34
CA ARG A 200 -7.33 14.97 22.05
C ARG A 200 -6.58 14.77 23.37
N SER A 201 -5.55 13.92 23.35
CA SER A 201 -4.65 13.83 24.51
C SER A 201 -3.99 15.19 24.78
N PRO A 202 -3.74 15.55 26.04
CA PRO A 202 -2.98 16.75 26.37
C PRO A 202 -1.64 16.82 25.62
N GLN A 203 -1.26 18.02 25.16
CA GLN A 203 -0.10 18.18 24.29
C GLN A 203 1.20 17.65 24.92
N TRP A 204 1.37 17.81 26.23
CA TRP A 204 2.55 17.29 26.94
C TRP A 204 2.62 15.75 26.88
N MET A 205 1.48 15.06 26.99
CA MET A 205 1.44 13.60 26.87
C MET A 205 1.77 13.16 25.45
N SER A 206 1.20 13.82 24.45
CA SER A 206 1.52 13.54 23.03
C SER A 206 3.01 13.75 22.75
N ASN A 207 3.59 14.84 23.26
CA ASN A 207 5.01 15.16 23.09
C ASN A 207 5.95 14.13 23.73
N MET A 208 5.55 13.55 24.87
CA MET A 208 6.27 12.47 25.55
C MET A 208 5.99 11.08 24.98
N GLY A 209 5.05 10.94 24.04
CA GLY A 209 4.63 9.64 23.50
C GLY A 209 3.71 8.84 24.40
N LEU A 210 3.01 9.49 25.33
CA LEU A 210 2.04 8.89 26.25
C LEU A 210 0.59 8.95 25.75
N GLU A 211 0.38 9.35 24.49
CA GLU A 211 -0.95 9.41 23.88
C GLU A 211 -1.68 8.05 23.92
N TRP A 212 -0.97 6.95 23.69
CA TRP A 212 -1.55 5.60 23.78
C TRP A 212 -2.07 5.29 25.18
N LEU A 213 -1.38 5.75 26.23
CA LEU A 213 -1.77 5.54 27.62
C LEU A 213 -3.01 6.36 27.96
N TYR A 214 -3.05 7.63 27.53
CA TYR A 214 -4.26 8.45 27.66
C TYR A 214 -5.47 7.76 27.01
N ARG A 215 -5.32 7.30 25.76
CA ARG A 215 -6.40 6.62 25.04
C ARG A 215 -6.81 5.31 25.73
N LEU A 216 -5.85 4.53 26.23
CA LEU A 216 -6.14 3.30 26.98
C LEU A 216 -6.97 3.59 28.23
N LEU A 217 -6.65 4.65 28.97
CA LEU A 217 -7.41 5.04 30.16
C LEU A 217 -8.81 5.56 29.80
N SER A 218 -8.96 6.25 28.66
CA SER A 218 -10.27 6.73 28.18
C SER A 218 -11.16 5.62 27.62
N GLU A 219 -10.59 4.61 26.95
CA GLU A 219 -11.33 3.53 26.29
C GLU A 219 -10.76 2.13 26.63
N PRO A 220 -10.67 1.74 27.91
CA PRO A 220 -9.90 0.57 28.34
C PRO A 220 -10.43 -0.73 27.74
N LYS A 221 -11.76 -0.93 27.73
CA LYS A 221 -12.41 -2.13 27.15
C LYS A 221 -12.09 -2.32 25.67
N ARG A 222 -11.88 -1.22 24.93
CA ARG A 222 -11.65 -1.23 23.49
C ARG A 222 -10.16 -1.36 23.14
N LEU A 223 -9.27 -0.74 23.92
CA LEU A 223 -7.87 -0.54 23.53
C LEU A 223 -6.86 -1.41 24.29
N TRP A 224 -7.25 -2.06 25.40
CA TRP A 224 -6.31 -2.89 26.19
C TRP A 224 -5.65 -3.99 25.34
N LYS A 225 -6.45 -4.75 24.57
CA LYS A 225 -5.94 -5.83 23.74
C LYS A 225 -5.02 -5.30 22.65
N ARG A 226 -5.44 -4.22 21.99
CA ARG A 226 -4.66 -3.56 20.94
C ARG A 226 -3.25 -3.18 21.41
N TYR A 227 -3.13 -2.56 22.59
CA TYR A 227 -1.84 -2.06 23.07
C TYR A 227 -1.01 -3.09 23.83
N LEU A 228 -1.64 -3.94 24.65
CA LEU A 228 -0.91 -4.86 25.54
C LEU A 228 -0.69 -6.24 24.94
N VAL A 229 -1.43 -6.60 23.88
CA VAL A 229 -1.32 -7.91 23.22
C VAL A 229 -0.92 -7.71 21.76
N ASP A 230 -1.76 -7.03 20.99
CA ASP A 230 -1.61 -6.95 19.53
C ASP A 230 -0.40 -6.09 19.12
N SER A 231 0.05 -5.15 19.94
CA SER A 231 1.22 -4.31 19.64
C SER A 231 2.56 -4.95 20.05
N VAL A 232 2.57 -6.04 20.81
CA VAL A 232 3.81 -6.68 21.30
C VAL A 232 4.74 -7.15 20.18
N PRO A 233 4.25 -7.76 19.08
CA PRO A 233 5.10 -8.20 17.97
C PRO A 233 5.96 -7.09 17.36
N PHE A 234 5.49 -5.83 17.39
CA PHE A 234 6.28 -4.69 16.90
C PHE A 234 7.63 -4.58 17.60
N PHE A 235 7.67 -4.71 18.93
CA PHE A 235 8.92 -4.58 19.68
C PHE A 235 9.87 -5.74 19.37
N VAL A 236 9.34 -6.95 19.15
CA VAL A 236 10.12 -8.09 18.69
C VAL A 236 10.75 -7.79 17.32
N HIS A 237 9.97 -7.24 16.39
CA HIS A 237 10.48 -6.85 15.07
C HIS A 237 11.52 -5.73 15.12
N VAL A 238 11.36 -4.75 16.01
CA VAL A 238 12.37 -3.69 16.22
C VAL A 238 13.68 -4.28 16.74
N ILE A 239 13.62 -5.20 17.71
CA ILE A 239 14.79 -5.92 18.21
C ILE A 239 15.44 -6.74 17.09
N GLN A 240 14.63 -7.49 16.32
CA GLN A 240 15.12 -8.25 15.17
C GLN A 240 15.80 -7.34 14.14
N HIS A 241 15.23 -6.18 13.86
CA HIS A 241 15.81 -5.21 12.94
C HIS A 241 17.12 -4.63 13.49
N HIS A 242 17.22 -4.37 14.80
CA HIS A 242 18.45 -3.89 15.42
C HIS A 242 19.61 -4.90 15.27
N PHE A 243 19.30 -6.19 15.35
CA PHE A 243 20.29 -7.26 15.17
C PHE A 243 20.43 -7.75 13.72
N ASN A 244 19.82 -7.07 12.74
CA ASN A 244 19.82 -7.47 11.32
C ASN A 244 19.33 -8.92 11.06
N ILE A 245 18.41 -9.39 11.89
CA ILE A 245 17.78 -10.73 11.78
C ILE A 245 16.32 -10.66 11.33
N TYR A 246 15.77 -9.45 11.20
CA TYR A 246 14.43 -9.25 10.66
C TYR A 246 14.36 -9.72 9.20
N GLN A 247 13.31 -10.47 8.86
CA GLN A 247 13.08 -10.97 7.51
C GLN A 247 11.64 -10.68 7.11
N HIS A 248 11.47 -10.08 5.94
CA HIS A 248 10.17 -9.90 5.31
C HIS A 248 9.58 -11.26 4.93
N ASN A 249 8.25 -11.36 4.96
CA ASN A 249 7.56 -12.52 4.41
C ASN A 249 7.49 -12.37 2.86
N PRO A 250 8.22 -13.18 2.08
CA PRO A 250 8.28 -13.05 0.62
C PRO A 250 6.92 -13.23 -0.06
N ILE A 251 6.05 -14.07 0.49
CA ILE A 251 4.72 -14.31 -0.07
C ILE A 251 3.81 -13.11 0.19
N LEU A 252 3.86 -12.57 1.42
CA LEU A 252 3.12 -11.37 1.77
C LEU A 252 3.52 -10.19 0.88
N GLU A 253 4.81 -10.01 0.67
CA GLU A 253 5.36 -8.96 -0.19
C GLU A 253 4.91 -9.14 -1.65
N LEU A 254 5.02 -10.35 -2.20
CA LEU A 254 4.57 -10.61 -3.56
C LEU A 254 3.07 -10.29 -3.75
N GLN A 255 2.24 -10.64 -2.77
CA GLN A 255 0.81 -10.35 -2.79
C GLN A 255 0.49 -8.85 -2.62
N SER A 256 1.39 -8.06 -2.03
CA SER A 256 1.19 -6.62 -1.83
C SER A 256 1.67 -5.78 -3.01
N LEU A 257 2.52 -6.31 -3.89
CA LEU A 257 3.07 -5.55 -5.01
C LEU A 257 2.02 -5.20 -6.09
N PRO A 258 2.10 -4.00 -6.69
CA PRO A 258 1.33 -3.69 -7.90
C PRO A 258 1.74 -4.59 -9.08
N LEU A 259 0.78 -4.91 -9.96
CA LEU A 259 0.97 -5.83 -11.10
C LEU A 259 2.22 -5.49 -11.94
N GLY A 260 2.42 -4.21 -12.29
CA GLY A 260 3.59 -3.79 -13.08
C GLY A 260 4.92 -4.11 -12.40
N LYS A 261 5.01 -4.01 -11.07
CA LYS A 261 6.21 -4.40 -10.34
C LYS A 261 6.41 -5.90 -10.36
N VAL A 262 5.34 -6.69 -10.22
CA VAL A 262 5.41 -8.16 -10.31
C VAL A 262 5.94 -8.57 -11.68
N LEU A 263 5.39 -8.01 -12.76
CA LEU A 263 5.81 -8.30 -14.14
C LEU A 263 7.26 -7.88 -14.41
N TYR A 264 7.67 -6.70 -13.93
CA TYR A 264 9.06 -6.25 -14.00
C TYR A 264 10.02 -7.21 -13.28
N HIS A 265 9.69 -7.58 -12.04
CA HIS A 265 10.52 -8.51 -11.26
C HIS A 265 10.56 -9.92 -11.86
N ALA A 266 9.47 -10.35 -12.51
CA ALA A 266 9.41 -11.59 -13.28
C ALA A 266 10.19 -11.51 -14.61
N GLY A 267 10.82 -10.37 -14.94
CA GLY A 267 11.57 -10.19 -16.18
C GLY A 267 10.69 -10.17 -17.43
N LEU A 268 9.40 -9.87 -17.27
CA LEU A 268 8.42 -9.77 -18.35
C LEU A 268 8.23 -8.34 -18.87
N LEU A 269 8.67 -7.36 -18.09
CA LEU A 269 8.77 -5.96 -18.50
C LEU A 269 10.16 -5.45 -18.10
N SER A 270 10.77 -4.66 -18.98
CA SER A 270 11.93 -3.83 -18.68
C SER A 270 11.55 -2.62 -17.83
N ALA A 271 12.56 -1.91 -17.32
CA ALA A 271 12.36 -0.69 -16.53
C ALA A 271 11.73 0.41 -17.39
N GLU A 272 12.19 0.53 -18.64
CA GLU A 272 11.75 1.50 -19.62
C GLU A 272 10.30 1.24 -20.05
N GLU A 273 9.93 -0.02 -20.33
CA GLU A 273 8.54 -0.39 -20.67
C GLU A 273 7.59 -0.09 -19.52
N LEU A 274 7.95 -0.47 -18.28
CA LEU A 274 7.14 -0.17 -17.11
C LEU A 274 6.97 1.35 -16.92
N GLN A 275 8.03 2.14 -17.14
CA GLN A 275 7.96 3.59 -17.05
C GLN A 275 6.99 4.17 -18.10
N GLN A 276 7.09 3.75 -19.35
CA GLN A 276 6.19 4.20 -20.41
C GLN A 276 4.72 3.87 -20.12
N ILE A 277 4.46 2.66 -19.60
CA ILE A 277 3.12 2.23 -19.20
C ILE A 277 2.59 3.12 -18.06
N LEU A 278 3.41 3.44 -17.05
CA LEU A 278 3.03 4.29 -15.92
C LEU A 278 2.81 5.75 -16.33
N GLU A 279 3.61 6.27 -17.26
CA GLU A 279 3.43 7.60 -17.85
C GLU A 279 2.14 7.67 -18.63
N LYS A 280 1.86 6.68 -19.50
CA LYS A 280 0.59 6.57 -20.22
C LYS A 280 -0.60 6.48 -19.25
N GLN A 281 -0.49 5.70 -18.17
CA GLN A 281 -1.53 5.63 -17.14
C GLN A 281 -1.81 6.99 -16.48
N LYS A 282 -0.78 7.80 -16.29
CA LYS A 282 -0.88 9.14 -15.71
C LYS A 282 -1.51 10.12 -16.71
N GLU A 283 -1.19 10.00 -17.99
CA GLU A 283 -1.69 10.87 -19.07
C GLU A 283 -3.14 10.60 -19.44
N GLU A 284 -3.54 9.32 -19.51
CA GLU A 284 -4.88 8.92 -19.95
C GLU A 284 -5.99 9.27 -18.95
N LYS A 285 -5.62 9.68 -17.71
CA LYS A 285 -6.48 10.09 -16.59
C LYS A 285 -7.57 9.07 -16.23
N TYR A 286 -7.58 8.67 -14.95
CA TYR A 286 -8.65 8.01 -14.18
C TYR A 286 -9.51 6.93 -14.87
N GLY A 287 -9.43 5.71 -14.33
CA GLY A 287 -10.33 4.60 -14.70
C GLY A 287 -9.66 3.52 -15.54
N VAL A 288 -8.46 3.76 -16.07
CA VAL A 288 -7.69 2.75 -16.81
C VAL A 288 -6.81 1.93 -15.86
N TYR A 289 -7.03 0.62 -15.82
CA TYR A 289 -6.16 -0.26 -15.04
C TYR A 289 -4.85 -0.50 -15.78
N LEU A 290 -3.76 -0.67 -15.02
CA LEU A 290 -2.44 -0.93 -15.60
C LEU A 290 -2.46 -2.14 -16.54
N GLY A 291 -3.24 -3.17 -16.18
CA GLY A 291 -3.41 -4.37 -17.01
C GLY A 291 -3.99 -4.08 -18.39
N ASP A 292 -4.92 -3.13 -18.50
CA ASP A 292 -5.53 -2.74 -19.78
C ASP A 292 -4.51 -2.03 -20.67
N ILE A 293 -3.69 -1.14 -20.09
CA ILE A 293 -2.63 -0.44 -20.81
C ILE A 293 -1.57 -1.43 -21.32
N ILE A 294 -1.23 -2.44 -20.50
CA ILE A 294 -0.30 -3.51 -20.91
C ILE A 294 -0.92 -4.34 -22.05
N LYS A 295 -2.20 -4.68 -21.99
CA LYS A 295 -2.91 -5.39 -23.08
C LYS A 295 -2.87 -4.59 -24.37
N GLU A 296 -3.16 -3.30 -24.32
CA GLU A 296 -3.12 -2.40 -25.49
C GLU A 296 -1.72 -2.24 -26.08
N SER A 297 -0.68 -2.28 -25.25
CA SER A 297 0.71 -2.14 -25.70
C SER A 297 1.19 -3.32 -26.57
N GLY A 298 0.53 -4.49 -26.45
CA GLY A 298 0.94 -5.72 -27.12
C GLY A 298 2.25 -6.34 -26.60
N LEU A 299 2.82 -5.80 -25.51
CA LEU A 299 4.07 -6.30 -24.91
C LEU A 299 3.91 -7.71 -24.32
N LEU A 300 2.74 -8.01 -23.77
CA LEU A 300 2.41 -9.30 -23.16
C LEU A 300 1.05 -9.79 -23.65
N SER A 301 0.87 -11.12 -23.69
CA SER A 301 -0.41 -11.72 -24.03
C SER A 301 -1.46 -11.41 -22.95
N PRO A 302 -2.75 -11.25 -23.30
CA PRO A 302 -3.83 -11.10 -22.32
C PRO A 302 -3.83 -12.20 -21.25
N GLU A 303 -3.53 -13.43 -21.65
CA GLU A 303 -3.51 -14.60 -20.77
C GLU A 303 -2.33 -14.56 -19.79
N THR A 304 -1.16 -14.08 -20.22
CA THR A 304 -0.03 -13.83 -19.31
C THR A 304 -0.41 -12.79 -18.27
N ILE A 305 -1.08 -11.71 -18.67
CA ILE A 305 -1.49 -10.63 -17.75
C ILE A 305 -2.51 -11.15 -16.73
N GLU A 306 -3.50 -11.92 -17.20
CA GLU A 306 -4.51 -12.57 -16.36
C GLU A 306 -3.88 -13.55 -15.36
N PHE A 307 -2.92 -14.36 -15.78
CA PHE A 307 -2.18 -15.26 -14.89
C PHE A 307 -1.54 -14.49 -13.71
N PHE A 308 -0.82 -13.41 -13.97
CA PHE A 308 -0.15 -12.66 -12.89
C PHE A 308 -1.12 -11.82 -12.04
N ALA A 309 -2.23 -11.36 -12.62
CA ALA A 309 -3.19 -10.50 -11.94
C ALA A 309 -4.20 -11.27 -11.07
N GLU A 310 -4.63 -12.45 -11.52
CA GLU A 310 -5.77 -13.19 -10.94
C GLU A 310 -5.37 -14.59 -10.48
N GLU A 311 -4.79 -15.40 -11.36
CA GLU A 311 -4.51 -16.81 -11.03
C GLU A 311 -3.33 -17.01 -10.07
N LEU A 312 -2.26 -16.22 -10.20
CA LEU A 312 -1.08 -16.30 -9.33
C LEU A 312 -1.45 -16.04 -7.86
N PRO A 313 -2.24 -15.00 -7.51
CA PRO A 313 -2.81 -14.85 -6.17
C PRO A 313 -3.57 -16.10 -5.66
N GLU A 314 -4.35 -16.76 -6.50
CA GLU A 314 -5.09 -17.98 -6.14
C GLU A 314 -4.15 -19.17 -5.88
N ILE A 315 -3.12 -19.33 -6.73
CA ILE A 315 -2.07 -20.34 -6.54
C ILE A 315 -1.40 -20.15 -5.17
N ILE A 316 -1.06 -18.90 -4.83
CA ILE A 316 -0.45 -18.58 -3.53
C ILE A 316 -1.40 -18.93 -2.38
N GLN A 317 -2.70 -18.63 -2.50
CA GLN A 317 -3.71 -18.93 -1.48
C GLN A 317 -3.94 -20.44 -1.31
N SER A 318 -3.95 -21.20 -2.41
CA SER A 318 -4.09 -22.67 -2.37
C SER A 318 -2.88 -23.37 -1.78
N ASN A 319 -1.74 -22.68 -1.70
CA ASN A 319 -0.44 -23.21 -1.29
C ASN A 319 -0.01 -24.45 -2.10
N GLN A 320 -0.48 -24.56 -3.35
CA GLN A 320 -0.15 -25.66 -4.23
C GLN A 320 1.19 -25.38 -4.93
N VAL A 321 2.09 -26.37 -4.91
CA VAL A 321 3.40 -26.27 -5.56
C VAL A 321 3.36 -27.04 -6.88
N TRP A 322 3.49 -26.33 -8.01
CA TRP A 322 3.53 -26.95 -9.34
C TRP A 322 4.95 -27.15 -9.85
N ARG A 323 5.11 -27.92 -10.94
CA ARG A 323 6.40 -28.00 -11.63
C ARG A 323 6.64 -26.71 -12.42
N ILE A 324 7.90 -26.36 -12.65
CA ILE A 324 8.27 -25.11 -13.35
C ILE A 324 7.62 -25.04 -14.73
N GLY A 325 7.62 -26.14 -15.49
CA GLY A 325 6.97 -26.18 -16.81
C GLY A 325 5.45 -25.99 -16.76
N ASP A 326 4.79 -26.34 -15.65
CA ASP A 326 3.34 -26.14 -15.49
C ASP A 326 3.05 -24.66 -15.23
N TYR A 327 3.87 -23.98 -14.41
CA TYR A 327 3.78 -22.54 -14.22
C TYR A 327 4.00 -21.77 -15.52
N LEU A 328 5.05 -22.11 -16.28
CA LEU A 328 5.36 -21.43 -17.54
C LEU A 328 4.25 -21.63 -18.59
N GLN A 329 3.66 -22.82 -18.66
CA GLN A 329 2.52 -23.08 -19.54
C GLN A 329 1.29 -22.30 -19.12
N LYS A 330 0.97 -22.32 -17.82
CA LYS A 330 -0.20 -21.61 -17.29
C LYS A 330 -0.05 -20.09 -17.43
N ALA A 331 1.18 -19.57 -17.33
CA ALA A 331 1.48 -18.17 -17.62
C ALA A 331 1.52 -17.83 -19.13
N HIS A 332 1.25 -18.80 -20.01
CA HIS A 332 1.32 -18.65 -21.47
C HIS A 332 2.69 -18.20 -21.99
N LEU A 333 3.76 -18.50 -21.25
CA LEU A 333 5.15 -18.18 -21.62
C LEU A 333 5.79 -19.28 -22.47
N ILE A 334 5.18 -20.47 -22.51
CA ILE A 334 5.61 -21.58 -23.34
C ILE A 334 4.39 -22.43 -23.75
N SER A 335 4.37 -22.89 -25.00
CA SER A 335 3.31 -23.76 -25.50
C SER A 335 3.56 -25.24 -25.14
N PRO A 336 2.51 -26.09 -25.14
CA PRO A 336 2.69 -27.53 -24.99
C PRO A 336 3.63 -28.13 -26.06
N SER A 337 3.52 -27.67 -27.32
CA SER A 337 4.37 -28.14 -28.41
C SER A 337 5.85 -27.77 -28.23
N GLN A 338 6.15 -26.58 -27.69
CA GLN A 338 7.51 -26.19 -27.34
C GLN A 338 8.08 -27.07 -26.21
N ILE A 339 7.27 -27.41 -25.21
CA ILE A 339 7.70 -28.33 -24.15
C ILE A 339 8.02 -29.73 -24.68
N ASP A 340 7.16 -30.26 -25.55
CA ASP A 340 7.38 -31.59 -26.12
C ASP A 340 8.63 -31.62 -27.00
N PHE A 341 8.86 -30.56 -27.80
CA PHE A 341 10.10 -30.39 -28.54
C PHE A 341 11.35 -30.39 -27.63
N ILE A 342 11.31 -29.66 -26.51
CA ILE A 342 12.44 -29.62 -25.58
C ILE A 342 12.67 -30.97 -24.91
N LYS A 343 11.61 -31.68 -24.50
CA LYS A 343 11.72 -33.02 -23.92
C LYS A 343 12.34 -34.00 -24.91
N GLU A 344 11.93 -33.96 -26.17
CA GLU A 344 12.50 -34.79 -27.23
C GLU A 344 13.99 -34.45 -27.46
N LYS A 345 14.34 -33.15 -27.47
CA LYS A 345 15.72 -32.68 -27.59
C LYS A 345 16.57 -33.14 -26.41
N GLN A 346 16.05 -33.07 -25.18
CA GLN A 346 16.72 -33.54 -23.97
C GLN A 346 17.00 -35.04 -24.03
N ALA A 347 16.02 -35.83 -24.47
CA ALA A 347 16.14 -37.28 -24.60
C ALA A 347 17.15 -37.71 -25.68
N LYS A 348 17.19 -37.01 -26.83
CA LYS A 348 18.08 -37.34 -27.96
C LYS A 348 19.53 -36.89 -27.76
N SER A 349 19.76 -35.79 -27.06
CA SER A 349 21.09 -35.15 -27.01
C SER A 349 22.01 -35.68 -25.91
N SER A 350 21.55 -36.57 -25.02
CA SER A 350 22.25 -36.89 -23.76
C SER A 350 22.72 -35.62 -23.01
N SER A 351 21.99 -34.51 -23.18
CA SER A 351 22.38 -33.22 -22.63
C SER A 351 22.30 -33.27 -21.11
N PRO A 352 23.33 -32.79 -20.39
CA PRO A 352 23.30 -32.69 -18.94
C PRO A 352 22.35 -31.59 -18.44
N LEU A 353 21.83 -30.75 -19.34
CA LEU A 353 20.99 -29.61 -19.00
C LEU A 353 19.60 -30.05 -18.55
N ARG A 354 19.10 -29.39 -17.49
CA ARG A 354 17.74 -29.54 -16.99
C ARG A 354 16.74 -28.88 -17.95
N LEU A 355 15.47 -29.28 -17.85
CA LEU A 355 14.40 -28.76 -18.71
C LEU A 355 14.35 -27.22 -18.72
N GLY A 356 14.48 -26.58 -17.55
CA GLY A 356 14.50 -25.12 -17.44
C GLY A 356 15.70 -24.46 -18.13
N GLU A 357 16.88 -25.07 -18.08
CA GLU A 357 18.08 -24.56 -18.76
C GLU A 357 17.93 -24.66 -20.28
N LEU A 358 17.30 -25.73 -20.77
CA LEU A 358 16.98 -25.87 -22.18
C LEU A 358 15.93 -24.85 -22.64
N ILE A 359 14.89 -24.58 -21.85
CA ILE A 359 13.90 -23.54 -22.14
C ILE A 359 14.56 -22.16 -22.32
N VAL A 360 15.52 -21.81 -21.45
CA VAL A 360 16.28 -20.56 -21.56
C VAL A 360 17.23 -20.59 -22.77
N TYR A 361 17.89 -21.72 -23.01
CA TYR A 361 18.83 -21.88 -24.12
C TYR A 361 18.15 -21.78 -25.51
N GLU A 362 16.94 -22.33 -25.66
CA GLU A 362 16.14 -22.18 -26.89
C GLU A 362 15.54 -20.77 -27.05
N GLY A 363 15.69 -19.89 -26.04
CA GLY A 363 15.20 -18.51 -26.09
C GLY A 363 13.68 -18.37 -25.91
N TYR A 364 12.98 -19.41 -25.44
CA TYR A 364 11.54 -19.30 -25.19
C TYR A 364 11.21 -18.41 -23.99
N VAL A 365 12.08 -18.41 -22.97
CA VAL A 365 11.91 -17.60 -21.75
C VAL A 365 13.26 -17.03 -21.34
N SER A 366 13.28 -15.80 -20.82
CA SER A 366 14.50 -15.18 -20.31
C SER A 366 15.06 -15.92 -19.09
N LYS A 367 16.37 -15.81 -18.84
CA LYS A 367 16.98 -16.36 -17.62
C LYS A 367 16.35 -15.76 -16.36
N GLN A 368 16.10 -14.45 -16.36
CA GLN A 368 15.48 -13.75 -15.23
C GLN A 368 14.09 -14.32 -14.90
N THR A 369 13.26 -14.53 -15.92
CA THR A 369 11.92 -15.11 -15.75
C THR A 369 11.98 -16.54 -15.25
N MET A 370 12.90 -17.37 -15.77
CA MET A 370 13.12 -18.72 -15.27
C MET A 370 13.55 -18.72 -13.79
N ASP A 371 14.52 -17.89 -13.43
CA ASP A 371 15.00 -17.73 -12.06
C ASP A 371 13.87 -17.29 -11.13
N TRP A 372 13.01 -16.36 -11.57
CA TRP A 372 11.84 -15.91 -10.83
C TRP A 372 10.87 -17.05 -10.49
N PHE A 373 10.52 -17.92 -11.46
CA PHE A 373 9.64 -19.07 -11.20
C PHE A 373 10.28 -20.15 -10.33
N ILE A 374 11.60 -20.35 -10.45
CA ILE A 374 12.36 -21.26 -9.57
C ILE A 374 12.28 -20.77 -8.13
N GLU A 375 12.52 -19.48 -7.92
CA GLU A 375 12.45 -18.85 -6.61
C GLU A 375 11.03 -18.86 -6.04
N PHE A 376 10.03 -18.50 -6.84
CA PHE A 376 8.63 -18.60 -6.43
C PHE A 376 8.26 -20.00 -5.95
N GLN A 377 8.62 -21.02 -6.73
CA GLN A 377 8.41 -22.42 -6.35
C GLN A 377 9.15 -22.77 -5.05
N TYR A 378 10.38 -22.29 -4.88
CA TYR A 378 11.15 -22.50 -3.65
C TYR A 378 10.45 -21.86 -2.43
N VAL A 379 10.01 -20.61 -2.53
CA VAL A 379 9.29 -19.92 -1.45
C VAL A 379 8.01 -20.66 -1.07
N LEU A 380 7.21 -21.09 -2.05
CA LEU A 380 6.00 -21.86 -1.77
C LEU A 380 6.29 -23.18 -1.05
N LYS A 381 7.36 -23.89 -1.43
CA LYS A 381 7.77 -25.14 -0.76
C LYS A 381 8.18 -24.95 0.69
N PHE A 382 8.82 -23.83 1.01
CA PHE A 382 9.46 -23.60 2.31
C PHE A 382 8.76 -22.56 3.19
N GLN A 383 7.45 -22.35 3.00
CA GLN A 383 6.63 -21.45 3.84
C GLN A 383 6.77 -21.67 5.37
N LYS A 384 7.31 -22.83 5.82
CA LYS A 384 7.63 -23.11 7.22
C LYS A 384 9.11 -23.50 7.41
N GLY A 385 10.00 -22.50 7.48
CA GLY A 385 11.37 -22.72 7.93
C GLY A 385 12.31 -21.58 7.58
N LYS A 386 13.26 -21.28 8.47
CA LYS A 386 14.34 -20.30 8.27
C LYS A 386 15.17 -20.69 7.05
N ASN A 387 14.91 -20.10 5.90
CA ASN A 387 15.84 -19.86 4.79
C ASN A 387 15.10 -19.02 3.73
N PRO A 388 15.46 -17.74 3.52
CA PRO A 388 14.73 -16.89 2.57
C PRO A 388 15.06 -17.31 1.13
N THR A 389 14.20 -16.95 0.16
CA THR A 389 14.58 -16.30 -1.13
C THR A 389 13.43 -16.20 -2.15
N PHE A 390 12.95 -14.98 -2.42
CA PHE A 390 12.80 -14.40 -3.77
C PHE A 390 13.99 -13.44 -3.94
N LYS A 391 15.12 -13.87 -4.45
CA LYS A 391 16.47 -13.93 -3.83
C LYS A 391 17.13 -12.63 -3.33
N GLN A 392 16.41 -11.89 -2.50
CA GLN A 392 16.56 -11.74 -1.04
C GLN A 392 15.38 -10.84 -0.57
N VAL A 393 14.21 -11.08 -1.14
CA VAL A 393 13.01 -10.25 -1.30
C VAL A 393 13.29 -8.93 -2.05
N TYR A 394 14.23 -8.99 -3.03
CA TYR A 394 14.74 -7.92 -3.90
C TYR A 394 15.72 -6.90 -3.28
N GLN A 395 16.54 -7.30 -2.30
CA GLN A 395 17.76 -6.60 -1.79
C GLN A 395 17.63 -5.09 -1.38
N GLU A 396 16.48 -4.67 -0.81
CA GLU A 396 16.24 -3.34 -0.19
C GLU A 396 15.75 -2.18 -1.09
N LEU A 397 14.91 -2.40 -2.12
CA LEU A 397 14.21 -1.31 -2.88
C LEU A 397 15.12 -0.23 -3.53
N GLU A 398 16.45 -0.40 -3.54
CA GLU A 398 17.45 0.56 -4.00
C GLU A 398 17.85 0.32 -5.47
N SER A 399 17.21 1.01 -6.43
CA SER A 399 17.84 1.51 -7.68
C SER A 399 16.87 2.19 -8.66
N PHE A 400 15.57 2.30 -8.37
CA PHE A 400 14.69 3.15 -9.19
C PHE A 400 14.73 4.59 -8.67
N PRO A 401 15.10 5.60 -9.49
CA PRO A 401 14.81 6.97 -9.13
C PRO A 401 13.30 7.09 -9.10
N ILE A 402 12.73 7.31 -7.92
CA ILE A 402 11.42 7.94 -7.83
C ILE A 402 11.67 9.37 -8.29
N VAL A 403 11.53 9.60 -9.59
CA VAL A 403 11.64 10.95 -10.15
C VAL A 403 10.45 11.75 -9.62
N LYS A 404 10.82 12.93 -9.11
CA LYS A 404 10.07 13.93 -8.36
C LYS A 404 8.70 14.33 -8.89
#